data_AF-A0A933CWX3-F1
#
_entry.id   AF-A0A933CWX3-F1
#
_cell.length_a   1.000
_cell.length_b   1.000
_cell.length_c   1.000
_cell.angle_alpha   90.00
_cell.angle_beta   90.00
_cell.angle_gamma   90.00
#
_symmetry.space_group_name_H-M   'P 1'
#
loop_
_entity.id
_entity.type
_entity.pdbx_description
1 polymer ?
#
loop_
_entity_poly.entity_id
_entity_poly.type
_entity_poly.pdbx_seq_one_letter_code
_entity_poly.pdbx_strand_id
1 'polypeptide(L)'
;MTPQDVLEKVAKGMVATGVYKDVKTAIKALAVEQAEKKIAAYQKQVDGFEQKYSHSLEAHSRVLEGKASMEEEEDWMEWKGAAVMLEAWKKALQELLNSAS
;
A
#
# COMPACT_ATOMS: atom_id res chain seq x y z
N MET A 1 9.96 20.57 17.58
CA MET A 1 10.38 19.25 17.09
C MET A 1 9.75 19.05 15.73
N THR A 2 10.57 18.87 14.71
CA THR A 2 10.15 18.72 13.31
C THR A 2 9.84 17.25 12.97
N PRO A 3 9.11 16.95 11.88
CA PRO A 3 8.95 15.59 11.40
C PRO A 3 10.30 14.88 11.15
N GLN A 4 11.30 15.63 10.69
CA GLN A 4 12.65 15.12 10.49
C GLN A 4 13.31 14.71 11.82
N ASP A 5 13.15 15.52 12.87
CA ASP A 5 13.68 15.20 14.22
C ASP A 5 13.10 13.88 14.75
N VAL A 6 11.81 13.63 14.48
CA VAL A 6 11.13 12.40 14.92
C VAL A 6 11.70 11.18 14.19
N LEU A 7 11.77 11.24 12.86
CA LEU A 7 12.31 10.15 12.05
C LEU A 7 13.76 9.81 12.44
N GLU A 8 14.58 10.84 12.65
CA GLU A 8 15.97 10.66 13.05
C GLU A 8 16.10 10.06 14.45
N LYS A 9 15.30 10.51 15.43
CA LYS A 9 15.31 9.94 16.79
C LYS A 9 14.91 8.47 16.80
N VAL A 10 13.84 8.12 16.08
CA VAL A 10 13.38 6.72 15.98
C VAL A 10 14.47 5.85 15.36
N ALA A 11 15.02 6.28 14.22
CA ALA A 11 16.07 5.54 13.53
C ALA A 11 17.35 5.39 14.36
N LYS A 12 17.76 6.42 15.11
CA LYS A 12 18.91 6.34 16.03
C LYS A 12 18.71 5.28 17.11
N GLY A 13 17.50 5.11 17.63
CA GLY A 13 17.19 4.03 18.58
C GLY A 13 17.42 2.63 17.99
N MET A 14 17.07 2.45 16.72
CA MET A 14 17.27 1.17 16.02
C MET A 14 18.75 0.91 15.69
N VAL A 15 19.51 1.97 15.40
CA VAL A 15 20.97 1.86 15.20
C VAL A 15 21.67 1.53 16.51
N ALA A 16 21.30 2.20 17.61
CA ALA A 16 21.90 1.98 18.92
C ALA A 16 21.68 0.55 19.46
N THR A 17 20.60 -0.12 19.02
CA THR A 17 20.29 -1.52 19.35
C THR A 17 20.94 -2.53 18.40
N GLY A 18 21.69 -2.06 17.39
CA GLY A 18 22.37 -2.91 16.43
C GLY A 18 21.48 -3.50 15.33
N VAL A 19 20.20 -3.10 15.25
CA VAL A 19 19.26 -3.59 14.22
C VAL A 19 19.66 -3.10 12.83
N TYR A 20 20.16 -1.86 12.74
CA TYR A 20 20.61 -1.25 11.49
C TYR A 20 22.00 -0.62 11.65
N LYS A 21 22.77 -0.64 10.56
CA LYS A 21 24.13 -0.07 10.51
C LYS A 21 24.18 1.46 10.67
N ASP A 22 23.18 2.16 10.15
CA ASP A 22 23.11 3.62 10.13
C ASP A 22 21.66 4.12 9.99
N VAL A 23 21.46 5.40 10.32
CA VAL A 23 20.14 6.07 10.34
C VAL A 23 19.48 6.05 8.97
N LYS A 24 20.24 6.29 7.89
CA LYS A 24 19.72 6.30 6.52
C LYS A 24 19.13 4.94 6.15
N THR A 25 19.85 3.87 6.47
CA THR A 25 19.43 2.49 6.22
C THR A 25 18.19 2.14 7.03
N ALA A 26 18.14 2.54 8.30
CA ALA A 26 16.96 2.31 9.15
C ALA A 26 15.71 3.00 8.61
N ILE A 27 15.79 4.30 8.26
CA ILE A 27 14.65 5.05 7.72
C ILE A 27 14.17 4.43 6.41
N LYS A 28 15.10 4.08 5.51
CA LYS A 28 14.76 3.45 4.23
C LYS A 28 14.07 2.09 4.44
N ALA A 29 14.63 1.24 5.30
CA ALA A 29 14.06 -0.08 5.56
C ALA A 29 12.64 0.02 6.13
N LEU A 30 12.40 0.94 7.07
CA LEU A 30 11.06 1.19 7.62
C LEU A 30 10.06 1.64 6.54
N ALA A 31 10.47 2.54 5.64
CA ALA A 31 9.61 3.02 4.56
C ALA A 31 9.27 1.90 3.57
N VAL A 32 10.26 1.08 3.18
CA VAL A 32 10.08 -0.07 2.30
C VAL A 32 9.16 -1.11 2.94
N GLU A 33 9.42 -1.50 4.19
CA GLU A 33 8.61 -2.49 4.92
C GLU A 33 7.14 -2.03 5.04
N GLN A 34 6.92 -0.73 5.30
CA GLN A 34 5.58 -0.17 5.37
C GLN A 34 4.87 -0.22 4.01
N ALA A 35 5.57 0.07 2.92
CA ALA A 35 5.01 -0.01 1.58
C ALA A 35 4.65 -1.46 1.21
N GLU A 36 5.54 -2.42 1.46
CA GLU A 36 5.29 -3.85 1.23
C GLU A 36 4.08 -4.37 2.02
N LYS A 37 3.96 -3.99 3.30
CA LYS A 37 2.80 -4.33 4.14
C LYS A 37 1.50 -3.79 3.56
N LYS A 38 1.50 -2.55 3.06
CA LYS A 38 0.31 -1.94 2.45
C LYS A 38 -0.04 -2.56 1.11
N ILE A 39 0.95 -2.87 0.26
CA ILE A 39 0.75 -3.60 -0.99
C ILE A 39 0.10 -4.96 -0.71
N ALA A 40 0.66 -5.74 0.23
CA ALA A 40 0.09 -7.04 0.58
C ALA A 40 -1.35 -6.95 1.10
N ALA A 41 -1.66 -5.94 1.92
CA ALA A 41 -3.01 -5.73 2.43
C ALA A 41 -4.02 -5.39 1.32
N TYR A 42 -3.70 -4.45 0.44
CA TYR A 42 -4.60 -4.07 -0.65
C TYR A 42 -4.70 -5.13 -1.74
N GLN A 43 -3.61 -5.85 -2.03
CA GLN A 43 -3.65 -6.99 -2.95
C GLN A 43 -4.62 -8.06 -2.42
N LYS A 44 -4.53 -8.42 -1.14
CA LYS A 44 -5.47 -9.36 -0.53
C LYS A 44 -6.92 -8.89 -0.61
N GLN A 45 -7.16 -7.59 -0.46
CA GLN A 45 -8.51 -7.02 -0.59
C GLN A 45 -9.02 -7.12 -2.04
N VAL A 46 -8.20 -6.75 -3.03
CA VAL A 46 -8.50 -6.89 -4.46
C VAL A 46 -8.79 -8.35 -4.82
N ASP A 47 -7.92 -9.28 -4.41
CA ASP A 47 -8.09 -10.71 -4.65
C ASP A 47 -9.38 -11.24 -4.01
N GLY A 48 -9.76 -10.72 -2.85
CA GLY A 48 -11.00 -11.08 -2.16
C GLY A 48 -12.24 -10.71 -2.99
N PHE A 49 -12.25 -9.53 -3.60
CA PHE A 49 -13.34 -9.12 -4.49
C PHE A 49 -13.34 -9.88 -5.82
N GLU A 50 -12.17 -10.13 -6.41
CA GLU A 50 -12.05 -10.97 -7.63
C GLU A 50 -12.59 -12.38 -7.39
N GLN A 51 -12.34 -12.95 -6.20
CA GLN A 51 -12.91 -14.23 -5.80
C GLN A 51 -14.41 -14.14 -5.56
N LYS A 52 -14.90 -13.11 -4.86
CA LYS A 52 -16.35 -12.89 -4.58
C LYS A 52 -17.16 -12.84 -5.88
N TYR A 53 -16.67 -12.11 -6.89
CA TYR A 53 -17.40 -11.88 -8.14
C TYR A 53 -16.96 -12.76 -9.31
N SER A 54 -15.87 -13.52 -9.18
CA SER A 54 -15.34 -14.42 -10.21
C SER A 54 -14.96 -13.74 -11.54
N HIS A 55 -14.61 -12.45 -11.50
CA HIS A 55 -14.10 -11.68 -12.64
C HIS A 55 -13.23 -10.51 -12.16
N SER A 56 -12.63 -9.73 -13.07
CA SER A 56 -11.83 -8.54 -12.72
C SER A 56 -12.69 -7.32 -12.39
N LEU A 57 -12.08 -6.29 -11.79
CA LEU A 57 -12.74 -5.01 -11.48
C LEU A 57 -13.29 -4.34 -12.76
N GLU A 58 -12.55 -4.40 -13.87
CA GLU A 58 -12.99 -3.82 -15.14
C GLU A 58 -14.21 -4.56 -15.69
N ALA A 59 -14.22 -5.89 -15.62
CA ALA A 59 -15.38 -6.68 -16.00
C ALA A 59 -16.58 -6.37 -15.10
N HIS A 60 -16.36 -6.29 -13.79
CA HIS A 60 -17.40 -5.95 -12.82
C HIS A 60 -18.02 -4.57 -13.09
N SER A 61 -17.17 -3.57 -13.35
CA SER A 61 -17.60 -2.20 -13.64
C SER A 61 -18.56 -2.13 -14.83
N ARG A 62 -18.36 -2.97 -15.86
CA ARG A 62 -19.24 -3.04 -17.04
C ARG A 62 -20.57 -3.74 -16.73
N VAL A 63 -20.55 -4.74 -15.84
CA VAL A 63 -21.77 -5.48 -15.45
C VAL A 63 -22.71 -4.59 -14.64
N LEU A 64 -22.14 -3.75 -13.76
CA LEU A 64 -22.89 -2.90 -12.83
C LEU A 64 -23.48 -1.64 -13.48
N GLU A 65 -23.00 -1.23 -14.66
CA GLU A 65 -23.39 0.02 -15.28
C GLU A 65 -24.91 0.13 -15.50
N GLY A 66 -25.53 1.06 -14.77
CA GLY A 66 -26.97 1.32 -14.82
C GLY A 66 -27.87 0.25 -14.21
N LYS A 67 -27.30 -0.74 -13.50
CA LYS A 67 -28.02 -1.90 -12.97
C LYS A 67 -27.62 -2.33 -11.55
N ALA A 68 -26.61 -1.70 -10.96
CA ALA A 68 -26.10 -2.04 -9.63
C ALA A 68 -27.17 -1.86 -8.54
N SER A 69 -27.23 -2.83 -7.63
CA SER A 69 -27.79 -2.61 -6.30
C SER A 69 -26.86 -1.72 -5.46
N MET A 70 -27.40 -1.15 -4.37
CA MET A 70 -26.61 -0.33 -3.45
C MET A 70 -25.43 -1.11 -2.84
N GLU A 71 -25.63 -2.39 -2.49
CA GLU A 71 -24.57 -3.25 -1.97
C GLU A 71 -23.46 -3.47 -3.01
N GLU A 72 -23.83 -3.73 -4.26
CA GLU A 72 -22.85 -3.89 -5.35
C GLU A 72 -22.09 -2.59 -5.64
N GLU A 73 -22.74 -1.43 -5.52
CA GLU A 73 -22.06 -0.14 -5.68
C GLU A 73 -21.07 0.13 -4.54
N GLU A 74 -21.43 -0.21 -3.30
CA GLU A 74 -20.54 -0.13 -2.14
C GLU A 74 -19.31 -1.03 -2.29
N ASP A 75 -19.53 -2.32 -2.59
CA ASP A 75 -18.45 -3.27 -2.84
C ASP A 75 -17.55 -2.82 -3.99
N TRP A 76 -18.12 -2.31 -5.08
CA TRP A 76 -17.36 -1.78 -6.21
C TRP A 76 -16.52 -0.56 -5.82
N MET A 77 -17.07 0.36 -5.02
CA MET A 77 -16.33 1.53 -4.53
C MET A 77 -15.15 1.11 -3.65
N GLU A 78 -15.35 0.16 -2.74
CA GLU A 78 -14.28 -0.37 -1.89
C GLU A 78 -13.20 -1.06 -2.71
N TRP A 79 -13.60 -1.91 -3.66
CA TRP A 79 -12.68 -2.61 -4.55
C TRP A 79 -11.85 -1.65 -5.40
N LYS A 80 -12.51 -0.67 -6.02
CA LYS A 80 -11.84 0.38 -6.80
C LYS A 80 -10.87 1.18 -5.93
N GLY A 81 -11.27 1.55 -4.71
CA GLY A 81 -10.39 2.21 -3.76
C GLY A 81 -9.15 1.38 -3.42
N ALA A 82 -9.33 0.08 -3.18
CA ALA A 82 -8.22 -0.85 -2.92
C ALA A 82 -7.27 -0.95 -4.11
N ALA A 83 -7.78 -1.07 -5.33
CA ALA A 83 -6.96 -1.13 -6.55
C ALA A 83 -6.15 0.16 -6.78
N VAL A 84 -6.76 1.33 -6.58
CA VAL A 84 -6.06 2.62 -6.67
C VAL A 84 -4.95 2.73 -5.62
N MET A 85 -5.24 2.35 -4.38
CA MET A 85 -4.24 2.40 -3.30
C MET A 85 -3.12 1.39 -3.51
N LEU A 86 -3.42 0.19 -4.01
CA LEU A 86 -2.43 -0.81 -4.36
C LEU A 86 -1.42 -0.26 -5.37
N GLU A 87 -1.88 0.35 -6.46
CA GLU A 87 -1.00 0.95 -7.46
C GLU A 87 -0.21 2.14 -6.93
N ALA A 88 -0.83 2.97 -6.08
CA ALA A 88 -0.12 4.07 -5.43
C ALA A 88 1.03 3.58 -4.54
N TRP A 89 0.81 2.52 -3.75
CA TRP A 89 1.87 1.94 -2.91
C TRP A 89 2.95 1.21 -3.71
N LYS A 90 2.59 0.52 -4.80
CA LYS A 90 3.58 -0.07 -5.74
C LYS A 90 4.49 1.01 -6.32
N LYS A 91 3.91 2.14 -6.76
CA LYS A 91 4.68 3.28 -7.27
C LYS A 91 5.57 3.90 -6.19
N ALA A 92 5.05 4.10 -4.98
CA ALA A 92 5.82 4.61 -3.86
C ALA A 92 7.02 3.70 -3.53
N LEU A 93 6.81 2.38 -3.52
CA LEU A 93 7.90 1.41 -3.32
C LEU A 93 8.97 1.53 -4.41
N GLN A 94 8.57 1.65 -5.68
CA GLN A 94 9.50 1.84 -6.79
C GLN A 94 10.33 3.11 -6.62
N GLU A 95 9.72 4.23 -6.22
CA GLU A 95 10.43 5.49 -5.96
C GLU A 95 11.40 5.38 -4.76
N LEU A 96 11.00 4.68 -3.69
CA LEU A 96 11.86 4.40 -2.52
C LEU A 96 13.07 3.51 -2.87
N LEU A 97 12.91 2.59 -3.83
CA LEU A 97 14.02 1.75 -4.30
C LEU A 97 14.95 2.53 -5.24
N ASN A 98 14.40 3.38 -6.11
CA ASN A 98 15.16 4.18 -7.08
C ASN A 98 15.94 5.32 -6.43
N SER A 99 15.39 5.96 -5.40
CA SER A 99 16.07 7.00 -4.60
C SER A 99 17.30 6.50 -3.82
N ALA A 100 17.60 5.22 -3.92
CA ALA A 100 18.77 4.60 -3.31
C ALA A 100 19.89 4.25 -4.28
N SER A 101 19.76 4.65 -5.55
CA SER A 101 20.86 4.63 -6.53
C SER A 101 21.73 5.87 -6.39
#